data_AF-A0A8T3N3Y5-F1
#
_entry.id   AF-A0A8T3N3Y5-F1
#
_cell.length_a   1.000
_cell.length_b   1.000
_cell.length_c   1.000
_cell.angle_alpha   90.00
_cell.angle_beta   90.00
_cell.angle_gamma   90.00
#
_symmetry.space_group_name_H-M   'P 1'
#
loop_
_entity.id
_entity.type
_entity.pdbx_description
1 polymer ?
#
loop_
_entity_poly.entity_id
_entity_poly.type
_entity_poly.pdbx_seq_one_letter_code
_entity_poly.pdbx_strand_id
1 'polypeptide(L)'
;MSKSPKNQLFPSEINLRALIYHEEGKIVALALEMDLVGHGDTIDEAIADLRDLIRMQIELAISRNNPDLIFKDAEPKYFELFEQLHRRSLRAQIFGSDEEEESEYQSCGVQVLTSDLIAKMKSSTAQAHG
;
A
#
# COMPACT_ATOMS: atom_id res chain seq x y z
N MET A 1 31.87 21.24 -12.41
CA MET A 1 30.46 21.45 -12.00
C MET A 1 29.80 20.08 -11.89
N SER A 2 29.86 19.45 -10.72
CA SER A 2 29.19 18.17 -10.47
C SER A 2 27.81 18.48 -9.89
N LYS A 3 26.74 18.12 -10.60
CA LYS A 3 25.38 18.27 -10.10
C LYS A 3 25.16 17.19 -9.05
N SER A 4 25.09 17.57 -7.77
CA SER A 4 24.66 16.68 -6.71
C SER A 4 23.32 16.04 -7.07
N PRO A 5 23.12 14.72 -6.85
CA PRO A 5 21.85 14.08 -7.13
C PRO A 5 20.80 14.71 -6.22
N LYS A 6 19.66 15.12 -6.82
CA LYS A 6 18.54 15.68 -6.08
C LYS A 6 18.09 14.65 -5.06
N ASN A 7 18.17 15.02 -3.80
CA ASN A 7 17.71 14.22 -2.66
C ASN A 7 16.21 13.95 -2.85
N GLN A 8 15.86 12.81 -3.43
CA GLN A 8 14.47 12.40 -3.60
C GLN A 8 13.99 11.95 -2.23
N LEU A 9 13.29 12.86 -1.54
CA LEU A 9 12.78 12.63 -0.20
C LEU A 9 11.66 11.58 -0.28
N PHE A 10 11.97 10.35 0.13
CA PHE A 10 10.92 9.37 0.40
C PHE A 10 10.25 9.79 1.71
N PRO A 11 8.91 9.96 1.73
CA PRO A 11 8.20 10.25 2.97
C PRO A 11 8.47 9.15 3.99
N SER A 12 8.61 9.50 5.27
CA SER A 12 8.92 8.56 6.37
C SER A 12 7.83 7.52 6.61
N GLU A 13 6.65 7.74 6.03
CA GLU A 13 5.47 6.88 6.09
C GLU A 13 4.74 6.99 4.75
N ILE A 14 4.29 5.86 4.21
CA ILE A 14 3.39 5.82 3.07
C ILE A 14 2.07 5.23 3.56
N ASN A 15 0.98 5.97 3.35
CA ASN A 15 -0.38 5.51 3.61
C ASN A 15 -0.99 5.06 2.30
N LEU A 16 -1.25 3.77 2.16
CA LEU A 16 -1.89 3.19 0.99
C LEU A 16 -3.35 2.90 1.30
N ARG A 17 -4.23 3.16 0.33
CA ARG A 17 -5.63 2.72 0.41
C ARG A 17 -5.67 1.24 0.07
N ALA A 18 -6.40 0.47 0.85
CA ALA A 18 -6.58 -0.95 0.60
C ALA A 18 -8.04 -1.37 0.63
N LEU A 19 -8.37 -2.30 -0.25
CA LEU A 19 -9.63 -3.04 -0.23
C LEU A 19 -9.36 -4.46 0.27
N ILE A 20 -10.21 -4.94 1.17
CA ILE A 20 -10.24 -6.32 1.65
C ILE A 20 -11.52 -6.97 1.13
N TYR A 21 -11.41 -8.14 0.51
CA TYR A 21 -12.58 -8.88 0.02
C TYR A 21 -12.28 -10.38 -0.02
N HIS A 22 -13.33 -11.19 -0.19
CA HIS A 22 -13.18 -12.64 -0.37
C HIS A 22 -13.15 -13.00 -1.86
N GLU A 23 -12.22 -13.86 -2.25
CA GLU A 23 -12.11 -14.38 -3.61
C GLU A 23 -11.64 -15.84 -3.55
N GLU A 24 -12.36 -16.75 -4.21
CA GLU A 24 -12.00 -18.18 -4.31
C GLU A 24 -11.72 -18.87 -2.95
N GLY A 25 -12.43 -18.47 -1.90
CA GLY A 25 -12.27 -19.04 -0.56
C GLY A 25 -11.07 -18.49 0.23
N LYS A 26 -10.40 -17.45 -0.28
CA LYS A 26 -9.35 -16.70 0.41
C LYS A 26 -9.76 -15.27 0.69
N ILE A 27 -9.04 -14.64 1.61
CA ILE A 27 -9.09 -13.21 1.85
C ILE A 27 -8.02 -12.54 1.00
N VAL A 28 -8.42 -11.48 0.31
CA VAL A 28 -7.60 -10.69 -0.59
C VAL A 28 -7.45 -9.29 -0.04
N ALA A 29 -6.23 -8.75 -0.08
CA ALA A 29 -5.91 -7.37 0.25
C ALA A 29 -5.28 -6.68 -0.97
N LEU A 30 -5.98 -5.69 -1.54
CA LEU A 30 -5.54 -4.95 -2.73
C LEU A 30 -5.08 -3.54 -2.33
N ALA A 31 -3.79 -3.22 -2.52
CA ALA A 31 -3.26 -1.85 -2.38
C ALA A 31 -3.50 -1.05 -3.66
N LEU A 32 -4.28 0.02 -3.58
CA LEU A 32 -4.78 0.71 -4.77
C LEU A 32 -3.71 1.50 -5.52
N GLU A 33 -2.81 2.21 -4.83
CA GLU A 33 -1.77 3.04 -5.46
C GLU A 33 -0.62 2.23 -6.07
N MET A 34 -0.58 0.92 -5.81
CA MET A 34 0.51 0.03 -6.25
C MET A 34 0.02 -1.16 -7.09
N ASP A 35 -1.30 -1.38 -7.19
CA ASP A 35 -1.91 -2.51 -7.91
C ASP A 35 -1.32 -3.85 -7.46
N LEU A 36 -1.13 -4.00 -6.14
CA LEU A 36 -0.57 -5.18 -5.49
C LEU A 36 -1.64 -5.92 -4.69
N VAL A 37 -1.61 -7.24 -4.76
CA VAL A 37 -2.62 -8.13 -4.20
C VAL A 37 -1.98 -9.13 -3.26
N GLY A 38 -2.24 -8.98 -1.96
CA GLY A 38 -1.88 -9.97 -0.94
C GLY A 38 -3.02 -10.95 -0.66
N HIS A 39 -2.69 -12.17 -0.26
CA HIS A 39 -3.66 -13.24 0.00
C HIS A 39 -3.44 -13.87 1.37
N GLY A 40 -4.51 -14.36 1.98
CA GLY A 40 -4.45 -15.11 3.25
C GLY A 40 -5.73 -15.87 3.54
N ASP A 41 -5.66 -16.79 4.51
CA ASP A 41 -6.86 -17.43 5.07
C ASP A 41 -7.53 -16.51 6.11
N THR A 42 -6.80 -15.50 6.59
CA THR A 42 -7.27 -14.44 7.49
C THR A 42 -6.94 -13.05 6.93
N ILE A 43 -7.64 -12.01 7.43
CA ILE A 43 -7.35 -10.61 7.07
C ILE A 43 -5.90 -10.25 7.42
N ASP A 44 -5.43 -10.68 8.59
CA ASP A 44 -4.07 -10.39 9.05
C ASP A 44 -3.02 -11.03 8.14
N GLU A 45 -3.26 -12.24 7.66
CA GLU A 45 -2.39 -12.91 6.69
C GLU A 45 -2.39 -12.19 5.33
N ALA A 46 -3.56 -11.81 4.81
CA ALA A 46 -3.64 -11.08 3.55
C ALA A 46 -2.93 -9.72 3.61
N ILE A 47 -3.06 -9.00 4.74
CA ILE A 47 -2.35 -7.74 4.98
C ILE A 47 -0.84 -7.98 5.15
N ALA A 48 -0.42 -9.05 5.80
CA ALA A 48 0.98 -9.39 5.96
C ALA A 48 1.63 -9.70 4.60
N ASP A 49 0.99 -10.52 3.77
CA ASP A 49 1.43 -10.82 2.41
C ASP A 49 1.51 -9.54 1.56
N LEU A 50 0.48 -8.68 1.63
CA LEU A 50 0.46 -7.39 0.94
C LEU A 50 1.65 -6.49 1.36
N ARG A 51 1.98 -6.45 2.66
CA ARG A 51 3.14 -5.68 3.16
C ARG A 51 4.47 -6.18 2.61
N ASP A 52 4.62 -7.50 2.48
CA ASP A 52 5.84 -8.09 1.90
C ASP A 52 5.95 -7.76 0.40
N LEU A 53 4.84 -7.80 -0.34
CA LEU A 53 4.80 -7.36 -1.74
C LEU A 53 5.14 -5.89 -1.90
N ILE A 54 4.59 -5.00 -1.06
CA ILE A 54 4.91 -3.57 -1.06
C ILE A 54 6.41 -3.37 -0.82
N ARG A 55 6.99 -4.06 0.17
CA ARG A 55 8.42 -3.99 0.47
C ARG A 55 9.24 -4.43 -0.74
N MET A 56 8.90 -5.56 -1.36
CA MET A 56 9.58 -6.07 -2.54
C MET A 56 9.52 -5.09 -3.71
N GLN A 57 8.36 -4.47 -3.96
CA GLN A 57 8.20 -3.48 -5.03
C GLN A 57 9.08 -2.25 -4.82
N ILE A 58 9.15 -1.75 -3.58
CA ILE A 58 10.03 -0.64 -3.22
C ILE A 58 11.50 -1.04 -3.39
N GLU A 59 11.91 -2.22 -2.91
CA GLU A 59 13.28 -2.73 -3.09
C GLU A 59 13.65 -2.89 -4.57
N LEU A 60 12.71 -3.33 -5.42
CA LEU A 60 12.89 -3.41 -6.86
C LEU A 60 13.13 -2.03 -7.47
N ALA A 61 12.29 -1.05 -7.16
CA ALA A 61 12.44 0.32 -7.64
C ALA A 61 13.81 0.92 -7.26
N ILE A 62 14.24 0.68 -6.02
CA ILE A 62 15.57 1.09 -5.53
C ILE A 62 16.68 0.38 -6.32
N SER A 63 16.60 -0.94 -6.47
CA SER A 63 17.63 -1.73 -7.17
C SER A 63 17.81 -1.33 -8.64
N ARG A 64 16.75 -0.80 -9.26
CA ARG A 64 16.75 -0.31 -10.64
C ARG A 64 17.06 1.18 -10.76
N ASN A 65 17.25 1.87 -9.63
CA ASN A 65 17.37 3.33 -9.55
C ASN A 65 16.25 4.03 -10.34
N ASN A 66 15.03 3.49 -10.24
CA ASN A 66 13.86 3.96 -10.97
C ASN A 66 12.65 4.03 -10.02
N PRO A 67 12.38 5.20 -9.40
CA PRO A 67 11.28 5.38 -8.45
C PRO A 67 9.90 5.32 -9.11
N ASP A 68 9.80 5.51 -10.43
CA ASP A 68 8.53 5.42 -11.16
C ASP A 68 7.97 3.99 -11.18
N LEU A 69 8.79 3.01 -10.78
CA LEU A 69 8.35 1.63 -10.61
C LEU A 69 7.53 1.42 -9.32
N ILE A 70 7.54 2.35 -8.36
CA ILE A 70 6.86 2.14 -7.07
C ILE A 70 5.34 2.18 -7.24
N PHE A 71 4.84 3.16 -7.98
CA PHE A 71 3.40 3.43 -8.06
C PHE A 71 2.85 2.99 -9.41
N LYS A 72 1.78 2.21 -9.34
CA LYS A 72 0.98 1.79 -10.48
C LYS A 72 -0.43 1.68 -9.96
N ASP A 73 -1.29 2.61 -10.36
CA ASP A 73 -2.65 2.63 -9.86
C ASP A 73 -3.43 1.39 -10.34
N ALA A 74 -4.25 0.84 -9.45
CA ALA A 74 -5.26 -0.15 -9.77
C ALA A 74 -6.35 0.43 -10.69
N GLU A 75 -7.25 -0.42 -11.20
CA GLU A 75 -8.36 0.06 -12.02
C GLU A 75 -9.22 1.11 -11.27
N PRO A 76 -9.68 2.18 -11.94
CA PRO A 76 -10.46 3.27 -11.32
C PRO A 76 -11.68 2.81 -10.51
N LYS A 77 -12.33 1.72 -10.93
CA LYS A 77 -13.48 1.12 -10.24
C LYS A 77 -13.18 0.76 -8.77
N TYR A 78 -11.93 0.38 -8.45
CA TYR A 78 -11.54 0.02 -7.09
C TYR A 78 -11.37 1.26 -6.19
N PHE A 79 -10.90 2.37 -6.75
CA PHE A 79 -10.89 3.64 -6.02
C PHE A 79 -12.31 4.12 -5.73
N GLU A 80 -13.21 4.04 -6.70
CA GLU A 80 -14.63 4.39 -6.50
C GLU A 80 -15.28 3.52 -5.42
N LEU A 81 -15.00 2.21 -5.43
CA LEU A 81 -15.48 1.28 -4.42
C LEU A 81 -14.94 1.60 -3.02
N PHE A 82 -13.64 1.86 -2.91
CA PHE A 82 -13.02 2.27 -1.65
C PHE A 82 -13.66 3.53 -1.10
N GLU A 83 -13.84 4.56 -1.94
CA GLU A 83 -14.47 5.81 -1.52
C GLU A 83 -15.92 5.63 -1.05
N GLN A 84 -16.68 4.72 -1.69
CA GLN A 84 -18.04 4.37 -1.25
C GLN A 84 -18.04 3.70 0.13
N LEU A 85 -17.22 2.66 0.31
CA LEU A 85 -17.10 1.92 1.56
C LEU A 85 -16.56 2.79 2.71
N HIS A 86 -15.55 3.62 2.41
CA HIS A 86 -14.95 4.53 3.38
C HIS A 86 -15.96 5.57 3.86
N ARG A 87 -16.73 6.19 2.94
CA ARG A 87 -17.82 7.12 3.32
C ARG A 87 -18.91 6.44 4.15
N ARG A 88 -19.29 5.19 3.80
CA ARG A 88 -20.28 4.42 4.56
C ARG A 88 -19.80 4.16 5.98
N SER A 89 -18.56 3.71 6.14
CA SER A 89 -17.93 3.45 7.45
C SER A 89 -17.86 4.71 8.31
N LEU A 90 -17.42 5.84 7.74
CA LEU A 90 -17.39 7.12 8.46
C LEU A 90 -18.78 7.57 8.90
N ARG A 91 -19.79 7.43 8.02
CA ARG A 91 -21.17 7.80 8.34
C ARG A 91 -21.73 6.95 9.48
N ALA A 92 -21.49 5.64 9.46
CA ALA A 92 -21.93 4.73 10.53
C ALA A 92 -21.29 5.10 11.88
N GLN A 93 -20.00 5.44 11.90
CA GLN A 93 -19.28 5.84 13.11
C GLN A 93 -19.80 7.17 13.71
N ILE A 94 -20.21 8.12 12.88
CA ILE A 94 -20.66 9.45 13.32
C ILE A 94 -22.13 9.46 13.75
N PHE A 95 -22.99 8.77 13.01
CA PHE A 95 -24.45 8.90 13.17
C PHE A 95 -25.11 7.70 13.88
N GLY A 96 -24.40 6.59 14.09
CA GLY A 96 -25.00 5.32 14.50
C GLY A 96 -25.74 4.68 13.31
N SER A 97 -25.56 3.37 13.09
CA SER A 97 -26.07 2.68 11.91
C SER A 97 -27.44 2.03 12.15
N ASP A 98 -28.40 2.28 11.25
CA ASP A 98 -29.70 1.56 11.19
C ASP A 98 -29.72 0.41 10.17
N GLU A 99 -28.70 0.23 9.32
CA GLU A 99 -28.75 -0.84 8.29
C GLU A 99 -27.38 -1.53 8.09
N GLU A 100 -27.27 -2.72 8.68
CA GLU A 100 -26.26 -3.74 8.35
C GLU A 100 -26.65 -4.41 7.02
N GLU A 101 -26.15 -3.90 5.90
CA GLU A 101 -26.03 -4.73 4.70
C GLU A 101 -24.65 -5.40 4.77
N GLU A 102 -24.62 -6.73 4.80
CA GLU A 102 -23.40 -7.52 4.63
C GLU A 102 -22.77 -7.18 3.28
N SER A 103 -21.72 -6.35 3.29
CA SER A 103 -20.94 -6.07 2.09
C SER A 103 -19.82 -7.09 1.96
N GLU A 104 -19.69 -7.68 0.77
CA GLU A 104 -18.60 -8.58 0.39
C GLU A 104 -17.20 -7.91 0.44
N TYR A 105 -17.17 -6.57 0.55
CA TYR A 105 -15.97 -5.75 0.54
C TYR A 105 -15.85 -4.90 1.81
N GLN A 106 -14.63 -4.76 2.32
CA GLN A 106 -14.25 -3.88 3.42
C GLN A 106 -13.13 -2.93 2.99
N SER A 107 -13.19 -1.66 3.39
CA SER A 107 -12.10 -0.69 3.15
C SER A 107 -11.20 -0.57 4.38
N CYS A 108 -9.88 -0.69 4.21
CA CYS A 108 -8.91 -0.43 5.28
C CYS A 108 -7.74 0.45 4.79
N GLY A 109 -7.10 1.16 5.73
CA GLY A 109 -5.86 1.88 5.44
C GLY A 109 -4.66 1.00 5.81
N VAL A 110 -3.72 0.82 4.89
CA VAL A 110 -2.47 0.10 5.16
C VAL A 110 -1.35 1.12 5.32
N GLN A 111 -0.87 1.26 6.56
CA GLN A 111 0.29 2.08 6.87
C GLN A 111 1.56 1.25 6.70
N VAL A 112 2.52 1.76 5.93
CA VAL A 112 3.85 1.19 5.79
C VAL A 112 4.88 2.22 6.24
N LEU A 113 5.61 1.90 7.31
CA LEU A 113 6.74 2.70 7.78
C LEU A 113 7.92 2.49 6.84
N THR A 114 8.41 3.56 6.22
CA THR A 114 9.54 3.52 5.27
C THR A 114 10.90 3.70 5.95
N SER A 115 10.92 3.96 7.26
CA SER A 115 12.14 4.23 8.04
C SER A 115 13.21 3.15 7.90
N ASP A 116 12.82 1.87 7.90
CA ASP A 116 13.77 0.75 7.72
C ASP A 116 14.32 0.67 6.29
N LEU A 117 13.50 1.04 5.30
CA LEU A 117 13.88 1.07 3.87
C LEU A 117 14.82 2.26 3.58
N ILE A 118 14.55 3.43 4.15
CA ILE A 118 15.39 4.63 4.01
C ILE A 118 16.78 4.41 4.63
N ALA A 119 16.88 3.71 5.76
CA ALA A 119 18.17 3.37 6.38
C ALA A 119 19.05 2.49 5.48
N LYS A 120 18.44 1.52 4.79
CA LYS A 120 19.10 0.61 3.83
C LYS A 120 19.52 1.33 2.54
N MET A 121 18.77 2.35 2.11
CA MET A 121 19.13 3.20 0.97
C MET A 121 20.34 4.11 1.25
N LYS A 122 20.44 4.68 2.47
CA LYS A 122 21.57 5.51 2.87
C LYS A 122 22.88 4.73 2.99
N SER A 123 22.83 3.45 3.36
CA SER A 123 24.03 2.61 3.46
C SER A 123 24.50 2.07 2.10
N SER A 124 23.56 1.73 1.20
CA SER A 124 23.91 1.22 -0.15
C SER A 124 24.54 2.28 -1.06
N THR A 125 24.10 3.54 -0.97
CA THR A 125 24.69 4.66 -1.72
C THR A 125 26.08 5.08 -1.22
N ALA A 126 26.41 4.81 0.04
CA ALA A 126 27.74 5.07 0.60
C ALA A 126 28.80 4.06 0.14
N GLN A 127 28.41 2.85 -0.30
CA GLN A 127 29.34 1.80 -0.74
C GLN A 127 29.67 1.83 -2.24
N ALA A 128 28.95 2.61 -3.06
CA ALA A 128 29.20 2.71 -4.50
C ALA A 128 30.25 3.80 -4.88
N HIS A 129 30.84 4.47 -3.88
CA HIS A 129 31.85 5.52 -4.04
C HIS A 129 33.11 5.33 -3.17
N GLY A 130 33.36 4.10 -2.72
CA GLY A 130 34.60 3.69 -2.03
C GLY A 130 35.51 2.88 -2.93
#